data_AF-A0A9D3W4L6-F1
#
_entry.id   AF-A0A9D3W4L6-F1
#
_cell.length_a   1.000
_cell.length_b   1.000
_cell.length_c   1.000
_cell.angle_alpha   90.00
_cell.angle_beta   90.00
_cell.angle_gamma   90.00
#
_symmetry.space_group_name_H-M   'P 1'
#
loop_
_entity.id
_entity.type
_entity.pdbx_description
1 polymer ?
#
loop_
_entity_poly.entity_id
_entity_poly.type
_entity_poly.pdbx_seq_one_letter_code
_entity_poly.pdbx_strand_id
1 'polypeptide(L)'
;MRGEYEVKETILKKYLTIAAQLLTEFYKVQIKQLSMKDNTRADVLSKLASPVVIEQKGKFLLEYRDSLSYEAPQIFSLDQGEIWMGPIIRTSQGEESHANKQEIAKL
;
A
#
# COMPACT_ATOMS: atom_id res chain seq x y z
N MET A 1 -5.90 18.13 8.21
CA MET A 1 -5.57 18.02 9.66
C MET A 1 -5.10 19.39 10.14
N ARG A 2 -5.47 19.82 11.35
CA ARG A 2 -5.31 21.23 11.78
C ARG A 2 -3.90 21.66 12.20
N GLY A 3 -2.87 20.81 12.10
CA GLY A 3 -1.47 21.22 12.37
C GLY A 3 -1.17 21.61 13.82
N GLU A 4 -2.09 21.36 14.75
CA GLU A 4 -2.00 21.74 16.18
C GLU A 4 -0.83 21.07 16.92
N TYR A 5 -0.30 19.97 16.38
CA TYR A 5 0.77 19.19 17.00
C TYR A 5 1.77 18.72 15.96
N GLU A 6 3.05 18.80 16.31
CA GLU A 6 4.14 18.26 15.50
C GLU A 6 4.62 16.91 16.05
N VAL A 7 4.75 15.92 15.17
CA VAL A 7 5.29 14.61 15.50
C VAL A 7 6.81 14.67 15.40
N LYS A 8 7.54 14.41 16.48
CA LYS A 8 9.02 14.37 16.48
C LYS A 8 9.57 13.01 16.04
N GLU A 9 8.90 11.94 16.43
CA GLU A 9 9.34 10.57 16.15
C GLU A 9 9.15 10.20 14.68
N THR A 10 10.21 9.67 14.07
CA THR A 10 10.24 9.31 12.64
C THR A 10 9.21 8.23 12.30
N ILE A 11 8.94 7.30 13.22
CA ILE A 11 7.95 6.23 13.04
C ILE A 11 6.53 6.80 13.03
N LEU A 12 6.18 7.65 14.00
CA LEU A 12 4.86 8.29 14.01
C LEU A 12 4.65 9.21 12.79
N LYS A 13 5.72 9.83 12.25
CA LYS A 13 5.63 10.59 11.00
C LYS A 13 5.19 9.69 9.83
N LYS A 14 5.71 8.47 9.72
CA LYS A 14 5.29 7.51 8.68
C LYS A 14 3.80 7.15 8.80
N TYR A 15 3.36 6.85 10.02
CA TYR A 15 1.94 6.58 10.29
C TYR A 15 1.04 7.77 9.97
N LEU A 16 1.47 8.99 10.31
CA LEU A 16 0.74 10.21 9.99
C LEU A 16 0.58 10.40 8.48
N THR A 17 1.64 10.13 7.71
CA THR A 17 1.60 10.19 6.25
C THR A 17 0.59 9.20 5.68
N ILE A 18 0.63 7.93 6.12
CA ILE A 18 -0.30 6.89 5.64
C ILE A 18 -1.73 7.24 6.02
N ALA A 19 -1.97 7.66 7.27
CA ALA A 19 -3.29 8.09 7.71
C ALA A 19 -3.79 9.27 6.88
N ALA A 20 -2.94 10.27 6.62
CA ALA A 20 -3.31 11.42 5.79
C ALA A 20 -3.68 11.00 4.36
N GLN A 21 -2.95 10.06 3.75
CA GLN A 21 -3.26 9.49 2.44
C GLN A 21 -4.61 8.77 2.43
N LEU A 22 -4.86 7.89 3.40
CA LEU A 22 -6.14 7.18 3.48
C LEU A 22 -7.32 8.13 3.71
N LEU A 23 -7.12 9.22 4.47
CA LEU A 23 -8.17 10.19 4.72
C LEU A 23 -8.57 11.00 3.48
N THR A 24 -7.71 11.11 2.44
CA THR A 24 -8.09 11.83 1.20
C THR A 24 -9.11 11.06 0.36
N GLU A 25 -9.26 9.75 0.57
CA GLU A 25 -10.24 8.90 -0.12
C GLU A 25 -11.68 9.21 0.33
N PHE A 26 -11.85 9.86 1.48
CA PHE A 26 -13.16 10.20 2.01
C PHE A 26 -13.55 11.63 1.65
N TYR A 27 -14.79 11.82 1.18
CA TYR A 27 -15.34 13.14 0.88
C TYR A 27 -15.35 14.09 2.09
N LYS A 28 -15.60 13.55 3.30
CA LYS A 28 -15.59 14.32 4.55
C LYS A 28 -15.18 13.43 5.71
N VAL A 29 -14.27 13.94 6.54
CA VAL A 29 -13.75 13.25 7.73
C VAL A 29 -13.91 14.13 8.95
N GLN A 30 -14.32 13.54 10.08
CA GLN A 30 -14.31 14.18 11.38
C GLN A 30 -13.64 13.27 12.41
N ILE A 31 -12.64 13.81 13.11
CA ILE A 31 -11.98 13.12 14.23
C ILE A 31 -12.56 13.70 15.53
N LYS A 32 -13.02 12.82 16.41
CA LYS A 32 -13.52 13.17 17.75
C LYS A 32 -12.76 12.38 18.80
N GLN A 33 -12.35 13.05 19.86
CA GLN A 33 -11.82 12.38 21.04
C GLN A 33 -12.99 11.79 21.83
N LEU A 34 -12.89 10.50 22.17
CA LEU A 34 -13.86 9.81 23.02
C LEU A 34 -13.20 9.45 24.35
N SER A 35 -14.01 9.34 25.40
CA SER A 35 -13.53 8.78 26.67
C SER A 35 -13.18 7.30 26.49
N MET A 36 -12.29 6.78 27.34
CA MET A 36 -11.93 5.36 27.30
C MET A 36 -13.17 4.45 27.48
N LYS A 37 -14.13 4.87 28.32
CA LYS A 37 -15.39 4.15 28.56
C LYS A 37 -16.24 4.03 27.30
N ASP A 38 -16.23 5.06 26.46
CA ASP A 38 -17.01 5.07 25.22
C ASP A 38 -16.30 4.35 24.06
N ASN A 39 -14.98 4.12 24.17
CA ASN A 39 -14.19 3.37 23.19
C ASN A 39 -13.97 1.89 23.57
N THR A 40 -14.81 1.34 24.46
CA THR A 40 -14.63 0.01 25.06
C THR A 40 -14.51 -1.10 24.00
N ARG A 41 -15.26 -1.03 22.90
CA ARG A 41 -15.20 -2.05 21.84
C ARG A 41 -13.81 -2.12 21.20
N ALA A 42 -13.23 -0.97 20.84
CA ALA A 42 -11.91 -0.94 20.23
C ALA A 42 -10.82 -1.35 21.25
N ASP A 43 -10.96 -0.95 22.51
CA ASP A 43 -10.07 -1.34 23.60
C ASP A 43 -10.05 -2.87 23.82
N VAL A 44 -11.23 -3.51 23.87
CA VAL A 44 -11.34 -4.98 23.99
C VAL A 44 -10.67 -5.66 22.80
N LEU A 45 -10.91 -5.19 21.57
CA LEU A 45 -10.28 -5.75 20.38
C LEU A 45 -8.76 -5.58 20.40
N SER A 46 -8.26 -4.41 20.82
CA SER A 46 -6.82 -4.16 20.95
C SER A 46 -6.16 -5.10 21.96
N LYS A 47 -6.85 -5.41 23.07
CA LYS A 47 -6.37 -6.36 24.07
C LYS A 47 -6.37 -7.79 23.53
N LEU A 48 -7.38 -8.18 22.77
CA LEU A 48 -7.45 -9.50 22.12
C LEU A 48 -6.35 -9.69 21.07
N ALA A 49 -6.03 -8.64 20.31
CA ALA A 49 -4.96 -8.63 19.32
C ALA A 49 -3.55 -8.43 19.93
N SER A 50 -3.44 -8.34 21.26
CA SER A 50 -2.13 -8.23 21.89
C SER A 50 -1.38 -9.59 21.82
N PRO A 51 -0.07 -9.60 21.55
CA PRO A 51 0.72 -10.83 21.42
C PRO A 51 0.55 -11.79 22.60
N VAL A 52 0.53 -11.22 23.82
CA VAL A 52 0.34 -11.93 25.09
C VAL A 52 -0.97 -12.73 25.12
N VAL A 53 -2.06 -12.16 24.61
CA VAL A 53 -3.38 -12.81 24.63
C VAL A 53 -3.52 -13.83 23.51
N ILE A 54 -2.92 -13.56 22.34
CA ILE A 54 -2.90 -14.49 21.20
C ILE A 54 -2.17 -15.78 21.58
N GLU A 55 -0.98 -15.66 22.17
CA GLU A 55 -0.16 -16.80 22.60
C GLU A 55 -0.84 -17.64 23.69
N GLN A 56 -1.61 -17.01 24.59
CA GLN A 56 -2.25 -17.70 25.71
C GLN A 56 -3.59 -18.37 25.36
N LYS A 57 -4.36 -17.83 24.40
CA LYS A 57 -5.76 -18.21 24.24
C LYS A 57 -6.06 -19.16 23.10
N GLY A 58 -5.19 -19.31 22.09
CA GLY A 58 -5.21 -20.40 21.07
C GLY A 58 -6.54 -20.75 20.38
N LYS A 59 -7.60 -19.94 20.55
CA LYS A 59 -9.00 -20.32 20.28
C LYS A 59 -9.69 -19.44 19.25
N PHE A 60 -9.02 -18.42 18.72
CA PHE A 60 -9.59 -17.53 17.71
C PHE A 60 -8.65 -17.43 16.51
N LEU A 61 -9.23 -17.50 15.31
CA LEU A 61 -8.53 -17.23 14.06
C LEU A 61 -8.28 -15.73 13.97
N LEU A 62 -7.02 -15.33 13.99
CA LEU A 62 -6.60 -13.95 13.80
C LEU A 62 -5.64 -13.89 12.61
N GLU A 63 -5.90 -12.98 11.68
CA GLU A 63 -4.92 -12.63 10.67
C GLU A 63 -3.84 -11.77 11.33
N TYR A 64 -2.62 -12.29 11.34
CA TYR A 64 -1.44 -11.60 11.83
C TYR A 64 -0.58 -11.15 10.65
N ARG A 65 -0.03 -9.94 10.75
CA ARG A 65 0.94 -9.42 9.79
C ARG A 65 2.31 -9.41 10.44
N ASP A 66 3.24 -10.20 9.92
CA ASP A 66 4.64 -10.25 10.39
C ASP A 66 5.42 -8.98 10.05
N SER A 67 5.00 -8.23 9.02
CA SER A 67 5.63 -6.99 8.57
C SER A 67 5.02 -5.73 9.20
N LEU A 68 5.84 -4.70 9.34
CA LEU A 68 5.41 -3.39 9.85
C LEU A 68 4.38 -2.77 8.91
N SER A 69 3.29 -2.24 9.47
CA SER A 69 2.18 -1.69 8.69
C SER A 69 2.53 -0.43 7.89
N TYR A 70 3.64 0.24 8.21
CA TYR A 70 4.15 1.41 7.49
C TYR A 70 5.28 1.11 6.50
N GLU A 71 5.73 -0.13 6.40
CA GLU A 71 6.65 -0.50 5.33
C GLU A 71 5.85 -0.68 4.05
N ALA A 72 6.07 0.23 3.10
CA ALA A 72 5.59 0.02 1.74
C ALA A 72 6.23 -1.27 1.19
N PRO A 73 5.50 -2.08 0.41
CA PRO A 73 6.14 -3.19 -0.30
C PRO A 73 7.29 -2.60 -1.10
N GLN A 74 8.50 -3.14 -0.90
CA GLN A 74 9.67 -2.75 -1.67
C GLN A 74 9.47 -3.27 -3.09
N ILE A 75 8.69 -2.55 -3.90
CA ILE A 75 8.54 -2.84 -5.31
C ILE A 75 9.86 -2.40 -5.94
N PHE A 76 10.78 -3.35 -6.10
CA PHE A 76 11.95 -3.16 -6.94
C PHE A 76 11.43 -2.86 -8.35
N SER A 77 11.40 -1.57 -8.67
CA SER A 77 11.18 -1.12 -10.04
C SER A 77 12.48 -1.44 -10.76
N LEU A 78 12.56 -2.62 -11.38
CA LEU A 78 13.61 -2.88 -12.34
C LEU A 78 13.40 -1.85 -13.44
N ASP A 79 14.41 -1.02 -13.71
CA ASP A 79 14.45 -0.16 -14.90
C ASP A 79 14.49 -1.11 -16.11
N GLN A 80 13.31 -1.59 -16.50
CA GLN A 80 13.18 -2.38 -17.70
C GLN A 80 13.23 -1.35 -18.82
N GLY A 81 14.37 -1.27 -19.51
CA GLY A 81 14.50 -0.53 -20.76
C GLY A 81 13.52 -1.09 -21.79
N GLU A 82 14.00 -1.50 -22.97
CA GLU A 82 13.09 -2.20 -23.88
C GLU A 82 12.77 -3.60 -23.33
N ILE A 83 11.59 -3.74 -22.71
CA ILE A 83 11.07 -5.03 -22.25
C ILE A 83 10.97 -5.94 -23.46
N TRP A 84 11.29 -7.23 -23.33
CA TRP A 84 11.11 -8.22 -24.40
C TRP A 84 9.67 -8.23 -24.97
N MET A 85 8.68 -7.80 -24.19
CA MET A 85 7.28 -7.64 -24.62
C MET A 85 7.00 -6.34 -25.38
N GLY A 86 7.88 -5.34 -25.32
CA GLY A 86 7.70 -4.04 -25.96
C GLY A 86 7.38 -4.14 -27.46
N PRO A 87 8.15 -4.91 -28.26
CA PRO A 87 7.84 -5.15 -29.67
C PRO A 87 6.49 -5.87 -29.91
N ILE A 88 6.09 -6.78 -29.01
CA ILE A 88 4.82 -7.52 -29.11
C ILE A 88 3.63 -6.60 -28.82
N ILE A 89 3.77 -5.72 -27.83
CA ILE A 89 2.75 -4.73 -27.47
C ILE A 89 2.59 -3.69 -28.59
N ARG A 90 3.67 -3.21 -29.20
CA ARG A 90 3.61 -2.26 -30.33
C ARG A 90 2.92 -2.84 -31.56
N THR A 91 3.25 -4.09 -31.91
CA THR A 91 2.61 -4.77 -33.04
C THR A 91 1.13 -5.06 -32.80
N SER A 92 0.72 -5.35 -31.56
CA SER A 92 -0.70 -5.53 -31.20
C SER A 92 -1.47 -4.21 -31.06
N GLN A 93 -0.80 -3.09 -30.82
CA GLN A 93 -1.40 -1.74 -30.78
C GLN A 93 -1.40 -1.02 -32.14
N GLY A 94 -0.86 -1.65 -33.20
CA GLY A 94 -0.93 -1.13 -34.56
C GLY A 94 0.05 -0.01 -34.88
N GLU A 95 1.13 0.14 -34.10
CA GLU A 95 2.23 1.02 -34.49
C GLU A 95 3.02 0.33 -35.61
N GLU A 96 2.94 0.87 -36.83
CA GLU A 96 3.47 0.28 -38.05
C GLU A 96 4.97 -0.05 -37.94
N SER A 97 5.27 -1.34 -38.13
CA SER A 97 6.59 -1.78 -38.56
C SER A 97 6.81 -1.25 -39.98
N HIS A 98 7.71 -0.28 -40.15
CA HIS A 98 8.37 -0.07 -41.44
C HIS A 98 9.28 -1.28 -41.71
N ALA A 99 8.66 -2.42 -42.04
CA ALA A 99 9.36 -3.51 -42.69
C ALA A 99 9.93 -2.95 -43.98
N ASN A 100 11.25 -2.81 -44.02
CA ASN A 100 11.98 -2.38 -45.19
C ASN A 100 11.72 -3.41 -46.31
N LYS A 101 10.81 -3.08 -47.24
CA LYS A 101 10.40 -3.95 -48.36
C LYS A 101 11.50 -4.12 -49.43
N GLN A 102 12.75 -3.76 -49.14
CA GLN A 102 13.83 -3.79 -50.13
C GLN A 102 14.54 -5.15 -50.27
N GLU A 103 14.29 -6.13 -49.39
CA GLU A 103 15.01 -7.42 -49.45
C GLU A 103 14.19 -8.62 -49.98
N ILE A 104 12.93 -8.43 -50.39
CA ILE A 104 12.13 -9.51 -51.02
C ILE A 104 12.17 -9.44 -52.56
N ALA A 105 12.98 -8.55 -53.15
CA ALA A 105 13.14 -8.42 -54.60
C ALA A 105 14.46 -9.02 -55.13
N LYS A 106 15.17 -9.81 -54.32
CA LYS A 106 16.39 -10.53 -54.74
C LYS A 106 16.41 -11.98 -54.20
N LEU A 107 15.35 -12.74 -54.44
CA LEU A 107 15.40 -14.21 -54.51
C LEU A 107 14.41 -14.68 -55.58
#